data_AF-A0A6L6YG15-F1
#
_entry.id   AF-A0A6L6YG15-F1
#
_cell.length_a   1.000
_cell.length_b   1.000
_cell.length_c   1.000
_cell.angle_alpha   90.00
_cell.angle_beta   90.00
_cell.angle_gamma   90.00
#
_symmetry.space_group_name_H-M   'P 1'
#
loop_
_entity.id
_entity.type
_entity.pdbx_description
1 polymer ?
#
loop_
_entity_poly.entity_id
_entity_poly.type
_entity_poly.pdbx_seq_one_letter_code
_entity_poly.pdbx_strand_id
1 'polypeptide(L)'
;MNQPFDLKRKYLPRQGASLPSVAFSEGSSFYAILICHVTFSLRSTNSFQTLRNAGLDMSNATLTQDLAYSYPYDSKRLIITLMPINEEQMKELSIILAEAIKTSKTKWLVNLLPFCLQCDCDLPSLKKLAVLLDIQNIKVEVLLKIANEEAIISFFKGTDVFVNVRYHASLISLRLNKPTISIVWDDYPHYRNKINYLYRDKKENMDIIDSDKLSLNYHDELLSIFGSFLRAI
;
A
#
# COMPACT_ATOMS: atom_id res chain seq x y z
N MET A 1 -13.10 29.98 -37.74
CA MET A 1 -12.54 29.00 -38.69
C MET A 1 -11.85 27.93 -37.86
N ASN A 2 -12.48 26.75 -37.72
CA ASN A 2 -11.99 25.64 -36.92
C ASN A 2 -11.20 24.68 -37.82
N GLN A 3 -9.95 24.39 -37.49
CA GLN A 3 -9.21 23.27 -38.07
C GLN A 3 -9.43 22.00 -37.22
N PRO A 4 -9.62 20.82 -37.82
CA PRO A 4 -9.80 19.59 -37.07
C PRO A 4 -8.45 19.00 -36.61
N PHE A 5 -8.44 18.47 -35.39
CA PHE A 5 -7.33 17.74 -34.77
C PHE A 5 -7.13 16.37 -35.46
N ASP A 6 -5.94 16.11 -36.00
CA ASP A 6 -5.58 14.83 -36.63
C ASP A 6 -5.03 13.84 -35.59
N LEU A 7 -5.79 12.78 -35.30
CA LEU A 7 -5.50 11.73 -34.32
C LEU A 7 -4.73 10.54 -34.93
N LYS A 8 -3.77 10.79 -35.83
CA LYS A 8 -2.90 9.75 -36.41
C LYS A 8 -1.54 9.57 -35.71
N ARG A 9 -1.50 9.54 -34.36
CA ARG A 9 -0.32 9.01 -33.64
C ARG A 9 -0.52 7.52 -33.36
N LYS A 10 0.15 6.71 -34.19
CA LYS A 10 0.29 5.25 -34.09
C LYS A 10 0.81 4.85 -32.70
N TYR A 11 -0.02 4.17 -31.92
CA TYR A 11 0.46 3.31 -30.84
C TYR A 11 1.07 2.05 -31.47
N LEU A 12 2.38 1.87 -31.30
CA LEU A 12 3.05 0.60 -31.61
C LEU A 12 2.81 -0.36 -30.44
N PRO A 13 2.23 -1.56 -30.65
CA PRO A 13 2.11 -2.55 -29.60
C PRO A 13 3.49 -3.16 -29.28
N ARG A 14 3.83 -3.25 -27.99
CA ARG A 14 4.93 -4.09 -27.50
C ARG A 14 4.63 -5.54 -27.86
N GLN A 15 5.59 -6.21 -28.49
CA GLN A 15 5.54 -7.62 -28.84
C GLN A 15 5.32 -8.49 -27.58
N GLY A 16 4.36 -9.41 -27.62
CA GLY A 16 4.17 -10.37 -26.52
C GLY A 16 2.83 -11.12 -26.44
N ALA A 17 1.85 -10.88 -27.32
CA ALA A 17 0.65 -11.71 -27.39
C ALA A 17 0.26 -11.94 -28.85
N SER A 18 0.34 -13.19 -29.30
CA SER A 18 -0.15 -13.61 -30.61
C SER A 18 -1.68 -13.54 -30.61
N LEU A 19 -2.23 -12.49 -31.23
CA LEU A 19 -3.63 -12.46 -31.62
C LEU A 19 -3.83 -13.37 -32.84
N PRO A 20 -4.94 -14.13 -32.93
CA PRO A 20 -5.24 -14.88 -34.14
C PRO A 20 -5.49 -13.89 -35.30
N SER A 21 -4.79 -14.12 -36.40
CA SER A 21 -4.94 -13.34 -37.64
C SER A 21 -6.29 -13.66 -38.30
N VAL A 22 -7.18 -12.68 -38.36
CA VAL A 22 -8.37 -12.74 -39.22
C VAL A 22 -8.10 -11.86 -40.44
N ALA A 23 -8.11 -12.47 -41.62
CA ALA A 23 -7.99 -11.77 -42.90
C ALA A 23 -9.29 -10.99 -43.19
N PHE A 24 -9.16 -9.71 -43.54
CA PHE A 24 -10.30 -8.84 -43.87
C PHE A 24 -10.48 -8.78 -45.39
N SER A 25 -11.69 -9.03 -45.87
CA SER A 25 -12.14 -8.57 -47.19
C SER A 25 -12.81 -7.20 -47.04
N GLU A 26 -12.50 -6.29 -47.97
CA GLU A 26 -12.93 -4.90 -47.95
C GLU A 26 -14.46 -4.76 -48.06
N GLY A 27 -15.02 -3.90 -47.20
CA GLY A 27 -16.38 -3.39 -47.31
C GLY A 27 -17.40 -4.01 -46.35
N SER A 28 -17.34 -3.63 -45.06
CA SER A 28 -18.47 -3.57 -44.12
C SER A 28 -17.99 -3.11 -42.73
N SER A 29 -18.57 -2.02 -42.23
CA SER A 29 -18.84 -1.73 -40.81
C SER A 29 -17.78 -2.09 -39.76
N PHE A 30 -17.09 -1.06 -39.24
CA PHE A 30 -16.32 -1.12 -37.99
C PHE A 30 -17.23 -1.45 -36.80
N TYR A 31 -17.41 -2.73 -36.50
CA TYR A 31 -17.82 -3.21 -35.18
C TYR A 31 -16.96 -4.43 -34.84
N ALA A 32 -15.78 -4.17 -34.28
CA ALA A 32 -15.06 -5.20 -33.55
C ALA A 32 -15.82 -5.45 -32.24
N ILE A 33 -16.79 -6.36 -32.29
CA ILE A 33 -17.47 -6.88 -31.10
C ILE A 33 -16.43 -7.71 -30.36
N LEU A 34 -15.87 -7.15 -29.29
CA LEU A 34 -15.17 -7.93 -28.28
C LEU A 34 -16.20 -8.84 -27.61
N ILE A 35 -16.35 -10.07 -28.11
CA ILE A 35 -16.94 -11.16 -27.34
C ILE A 35 -15.87 -11.60 -26.36
N CYS A 36 -15.78 -10.88 -25.24
CA CYS A 36 -14.97 -11.29 -24.10
C CYS A 36 -15.90 -11.63 -22.94
N HIS A 37 -15.71 -12.80 -22.35
CA HIS A 37 -16.25 -13.23 -21.04
C HIS A 37 -15.75 -12.35 -19.86
N VAL A 38 -15.30 -11.13 -20.13
CA VAL A 38 -14.73 -10.21 -19.17
C VAL A 38 -15.87 -9.37 -18.62
N THR A 39 -16.16 -9.55 -17.34
CA THR A 39 -17.03 -8.64 -16.59
C THR A 39 -16.36 -7.27 -16.55
N PHE A 40 -17.11 -6.21 -16.85
CA PHE A 40 -16.60 -4.84 -16.81
C PHE A 40 -17.61 -3.92 -16.12
N SER A 41 -17.13 -2.83 -15.52
CA SER A 41 -17.99 -1.88 -14.83
C SER A 41 -18.02 -0.52 -15.53
N LEU A 42 -19.16 0.16 -15.41
CA LEU A 42 -19.38 1.50 -15.90
C LEU A 42 -19.82 2.39 -14.74
N ARG A 43 -19.30 3.61 -14.69
CA ARG A 43 -19.62 4.58 -13.64
C ARG A 43 -20.86 5.43 -13.89
N SER A 44 -21.39 5.40 -15.12
CA SER A 44 -22.50 6.27 -15.52
C SER A 44 -23.52 5.53 -16.35
N THR A 45 -24.79 5.87 -16.12
CA THR A 45 -25.93 5.38 -16.89
C THR A 45 -25.84 5.78 -18.35
N ASN A 46 -25.27 6.96 -18.65
CA ASN A 46 -25.06 7.42 -20.03
C ASN A 46 -24.08 6.52 -20.79
N SER A 47 -22.94 6.18 -20.19
CA SER A 47 -21.98 5.24 -20.80
C SER A 47 -22.62 3.87 -21.03
N PHE A 48 -23.42 3.40 -20.08
CA PHE A 48 -24.13 2.12 -20.19
C PHE A 48 -25.15 2.13 -21.34
N GLN A 49 -25.98 3.17 -21.43
CA GLN A 49 -26.95 3.31 -22.51
C GLN A 49 -26.28 3.51 -23.87
N THR A 50 -25.18 4.27 -23.94
CA THR A 50 -24.42 4.47 -25.17
C THR A 50 -23.92 3.14 -25.74
N LEU A 51 -23.33 2.28 -24.89
CA LEU A 51 -22.84 0.97 -25.32
C LEU A 51 -23.98 0.03 -25.70
N ARG A 52 -25.09 0.03 -24.95
CA ARG A 52 -26.30 -0.73 -25.30
C ARG A 52 -26.87 -0.30 -26.66
N ASN A 53 -26.96 1.01 -26.90
CA ASN A 53 -27.49 1.57 -28.15
C ASN A 53 -26.56 1.30 -29.35
N ALA A 54 -25.26 1.09 -29.09
CA ALA A 54 -24.30 0.64 -30.08
C ALA A 54 -24.36 -0.87 -30.38
N GLY A 55 -25.31 -1.61 -29.78
CA GLY A 55 -25.53 -3.03 -30.03
C GLY A 55 -24.60 -3.98 -29.26
N LEU A 56 -23.88 -3.48 -28.24
CA LEU A 56 -23.05 -4.32 -27.39
C LEU A 56 -23.91 -5.08 -26.36
N ASP A 57 -23.56 -6.35 -26.12
CA ASP A 57 -24.17 -7.13 -25.04
C ASP A 57 -23.71 -6.60 -23.68
N MET A 58 -24.69 -6.13 -22.90
CA MET A 58 -24.47 -5.54 -21.57
C MET A 58 -24.77 -6.52 -20.43
N SER A 59 -25.00 -7.80 -20.72
CA SER A 59 -25.29 -8.84 -19.73
C SER A 59 -24.19 -8.99 -18.66
N ASN A 60 -22.94 -8.72 -19.04
CA ASN A 60 -21.75 -8.79 -18.17
C ASN A 60 -21.27 -7.40 -17.70
N ALA A 61 -22.06 -6.35 -17.90
CA ALA A 61 -21.72 -4.99 -17.50
C ALA A 61 -22.43 -4.61 -16.19
N THR A 62 -21.68 -4.11 -15.21
CA THR A 62 -22.25 -3.60 -13.95
C THR A 62 -22.13 -2.09 -13.86
N LEU A 63 -23.20 -1.43 -13.37
CA LEU A 63 -23.11 -0.03 -12.97
C LEU A 63 -22.54 0.03 -11.55
N THR A 64 -21.38 0.65 -11.39
CA THR A 64 -20.71 0.81 -10.09
C THR A 64 -20.49 2.29 -9.81
N GLN A 65 -20.42 2.66 -8.54
CA GLN A 65 -20.02 4.02 -8.18
C GLN A 65 -18.56 4.27 -8.63
N ASP A 66 -18.24 5.53 -8.94
CA ASP A 66 -16.85 5.91 -9.25
C ASP A 66 -15.94 5.59 -8.06
N LEU A 67 -14.74 5.08 -8.34
CA LEU A 67 -13.75 4.71 -7.34
C LEU A 67 -13.42 5.87 -6.40
N ALA A 68 -13.48 7.11 -6.90
CA ALA A 68 -13.31 8.29 -6.07
C ALA A 68 -14.26 8.28 -4.88
N TYR A 69 -15.52 7.87 -5.02
CA TYR A 69 -16.48 7.89 -3.91
C TYR A 69 -16.40 6.66 -3.00
N SER A 70 -15.78 5.56 -3.43
CA SER A 70 -15.58 4.39 -2.59
C SER A 70 -14.25 4.41 -1.84
N TYR A 71 -13.41 5.42 -2.10
CA TYR A 71 -12.14 5.55 -1.41
C TYR A 71 -12.35 5.96 0.06
N PRO A 72 -11.68 5.29 1.02
CA PRO A 72 -11.88 5.54 2.45
C PRO A 72 -11.12 6.79 2.93
N TYR A 73 -11.61 7.97 2.55
CA TYR A 73 -10.99 9.26 2.89
C TYR A 73 -10.99 9.59 4.39
N ASP A 74 -11.84 8.95 5.19
CA ASP A 74 -11.92 9.12 6.64
C ASP A 74 -10.93 8.23 7.40
N SER A 75 -10.14 7.43 6.69
CA SER A 75 -9.19 6.49 7.29
C SER A 75 -7.80 7.13 7.43
N LYS A 76 -7.19 6.92 8.59
CA LYS A 76 -5.79 7.25 8.86
C LYS A 76 -4.88 6.23 8.19
N ARG A 77 -3.64 6.60 7.89
CA ARG A 77 -2.66 5.74 7.23
C ARG A 77 -1.55 5.33 8.18
N LEU A 78 -1.35 4.03 8.32
CA LEU A 78 -0.26 3.41 9.05
C LEU A 78 0.70 2.76 8.05
N ILE A 79 1.96 3.18 8.04
CA ILE A 79 3.01 2.51 7.27
C ILE A 79 3.84 1.63 8.19
N ILE A 80 4.09 0.40 7.74
CA ILE A 80 5.00 -0.53 8.41
C ILE A 80 6.14 -0.87 7.44
N THR A 81 7.37 -0.64 7.86
CA THR A 81 8.57 -1.13 7.16
C THR A 81 9.23 -2.22 7.97
N LEU A 82 9.75 -3.25 7.31
CA LEU A 82 10.27 -4.45 7.96
C LEU A 82 11.65 -4.82 7.40
N MET A 83 12.44 -5.56 8.17
CA MET A 83 13.62 -6.28 7.68
C MET A 83 13.39 -7.79 7.85
N PRO A 84 14.26 -8.67 7.33
CA PRO A 84 14.21 -10.08 7.71
C PRO A 84 14.29 -10.25 9.23
N ILE A 85 13.26 -10.88 9.81
CA ILE A 85 13.16 -11.18 11.25
C ILE A 85 12.74 -12.63 11.41
N ASN A 86 13.00 -13.21 12.59
CA ASN A 86 12.63 -14.60 12.85
C ASN A 86 11.10 -14.77 12.94
N GLU A 87 10.63 -16.01 12.83
CA GLU A 87 9.20 -16.30 12.73
C GLU A 87 8.43 -16.07 14.04
N GLU A 88 9.09 -16.24 15.19
CA GLU A 88 8.49 -16.02 16.50
C GLU A 88 8.21 -14.53 16.73
N GLN A 89 9.23 -13.69 16.58
CA GLN A 89 9.09 -12.23 16.65
C GLN A 89 8.08 -11.69 15.64
N MET A 90 8.01 -12.27 14.43
CA MET A 90 7.00 -11.90 13.43
C MET A 90 5.58 -12.17 13.92
N LYS A 91 5.35 -13.33 14.54
CA LYS A 91 4.04 -13.70 15.10
C LYS A 91 3.67 -12.76 16.25
N GLU A 92 4.58 -12.55 17.19
CA GLU A 92 4.33 -11.67 18.34
C GLU A 92 4.05 -10.23 17.90
N LEU A 93 4.85 -9.68 16.97
CA LEU A 93 4.60 -8.38 16.35
C LEU A 93 3.21 -8.29 15.71
N SER A 94 2.79 -9.33 14.97
CA SER A 94 1.48 -9.34 14.31
C SER A 94 0.33 -9.30 15.32
N ILE A 95 0.46 -9.99 16.45
CA ILE A 95 -0.56 -10.02 17.52
C ILE A 95 -0.68 -8.63 18.14
N ILE A 96 0.45 -8.05 18.55
CA ILE A 96 0.49 -6.74 19.20
C ILE A 96 -0.04 -5.65 18.27
N LEU A 97 0.40 -5.64 17.00
CA LEU A 97 -0.09 -4.68 16.01
C LEU A 97 -1.60 -4.81 15.82
N ALA A 98 -2.10 -6.03 15.63
CA ALA A 98 -3.52 -6.25 15.39
C ALA A 98 -4.37 -5.79 16.58
N GLU A 99 -3.92 -6.07 17.80
CA GLU A 99 -4.62 -5.66 19.01
C GLU A 99 -4.57 -4.15 19.22
N ALA A 100 -3.42 -3.51 19.00
CA ALA A 100 -3.28 -2.06 19.10
C ALA A 100 -4.15 -1.33 18.05
N ILE A 101 -4.20 -1.83 16.81
CA ILE A 101 -5.04 -1.30 15.74
C ILE A 101 -6.53 -1.42 16.12
N LYS A 102 -6.99 -2.60 16.55
CA LYS A 102 -8.39 -2.82 16.97
C LYS A 102 -8.78 -1.93 18.14
N THR A 103 -7.88 -1.78 19.12
CA THR A 103 -8.12 -1.00 20.34
C THR A 103 -8.12 0.50 20.08
N SER A 104 -7.46 0.97 19.01
CA SER A 104 -7.40 2.39 18.67
C SER A 104 -8.78 3.01 18.35
N LYS A 105 -9.77 2.21 17.94
CA LYS A 105 -11.08 2.66 17.43
C LYS A 105 -11.00 3.60 16.21
N THR A 106 -9.83 3.72 15.60
CA THR A 106 -9.58 4.50 14.39
C THR A 106 -9.63 3.59 13.17
N LYS A 107 -10.17 4.09 12.06
CA LYS A 107 -10.12 3.36 10.78
C LYS A 107 -8.72 3.53 10.19
N TRP A 108 -8.01 2.43 10.01
CA TRP A 108 -6.65 2.43 9.49
C TRP A 108 -6.57 1.81 8.10
N LEU A 109 -5.90 2.51 7.19
CA LEU A 109 -5.27 1.96 6.01
C LEU A 109 -3.86 1.52 6.39
N VAL A 110 -3.66 0.21 6.50
CA VAL A 110 -2.38 -0.36 6.91
C VAL A 110 -1.60 -0.76 5.66
N ASN A 111 -0.46 -0.12 5.45
CA ASN A 111 0.39 -0.32 4.28
C ASN A 111 1.74 -0.91 4.70
N LEU A 112 2.10 -2.03 4.08
CA LEU A 112 3.39 -2.69 4.26
C LEU A 112 4.30 -2.25 3.12
N LEU A 113 5.32 -1.45 3.42
CA LEU A 113 6.17 -0.79 2.42
C LEU A 113 7.54 -1.49 2.30
N PRO A 114 7.86 -2.09 1.14
CA PRO A 114 9.23 -2.47 0.81
C PRO A 114 10.10 -1.21 0.71
N PHE A 115 11.16 -1.17 1.50
CA PHE A 115 12.03 -0.01 1.66
C PHE A 115 13.50 -0.34 1.33
N CYS A 116 13.87 -1.61 1.20
CA CYS A 116 15.21 -2.02 0.77
C CYS A 116 15.37 -1.87 -0.75
N LEU A 117 16.05 -0.79 -1.16
CA LEU A 117 16.21 -0.45 -2.58
C LEU A 117 17.09 -1.43 -3.38
N GLN A 118 17.95 -2.21 -2.73
CA GLN A 118 19.00 -2.96 -3.42
C GLN A 118 18.62 -4.39 -3.81
N CYS A 119 17.84 -5.10 -2.98
CA CYS A 119 17.61 -6.54 -3.18
C CYS A 119 16.23 -7.05 -2.73
N ASP A 120 15.29 -6.15 -2.40
CA ASP A 120 13.91 -6.49 -1.98
C ASP A 120 13.85 -7.55 -0.85
N CYS A 121 14.88 -7.58 0.00
CA CYS A 121 15.02 -8.59 1.04
C CYS A 121 13.96 -8.47 2.14
N ASP A 122 13.25 -7.34 2.21
CA ASP A 122 12.11 -7.14 3.11
C ASP A 122 10.80 -7.71 2.57
N LEU A 123 10.63 -7.85 1.25
CA LEU A 123 9.37 -8.28 0.65
C LEU A 123 8.88 -9.65 1.16
N PRO A 124 9.72 -10.69 1.30
CA PRO A 124 9.28 -11.96 1.88
C PRO A 124 8.72 -11.80 3.31
N SER A 125 9.39 -11.00 4.14
CA SER A 125 8.95 -10.72 5.52
C SER A 125 7.66 -9.93 5.56
N LEU A 126 7.51 -8.91 4.71
CA LEU A 126 6.27 -8.13 4.60
C LEU A 126 5.09 -9.00 4.15
N LYS A 127 5.31 -9.91 3.18
CA LYS A 127 4.28 -10.87 2.77
C LYS A 127 3.87 -11.82 3.89
N LYS A 128 4.83 -12.34 4.66
CA LYS A 128 4.54 -13.17 5.84
C LYS A 128 3.74 -12.39 6.89
N LEU A 129 4.14 -11.16 7.20
CA LEU A 129 3.41 -10.28 8.12
C LEU A 129 1.98 -10.02 7.62
N ALA A 130 1.80 -9.81 6.32
CA ALA A 130 0.48 -9.60 5.72
C ALA A 130 -0.47 -10.77 5.99
N VAL A 131 0.00 -12.00 5.78
CA VAL A 131 -0.79 -13.21 6.05
C VAL A 131 -1.16 -13.31 7.53
N LEU A 132 -0.22 -13.04 8.44
CA LEU A 132 -0.48 -13.08 9.87
C LEU A 132 -1.49 -12.02 10.32
N LEU A 133 -1.41 -10.81 9.76
CA LEU A 133 -2.37 -9.74 10.03
C LEU A 133 -3.76 -10.05 9.47
N ASP A 134 -3.83 -10.68 8.29
CA ASP A 134 -5.10 -11.12 7.68
C ASP A 134 -5.80 -12.18 8.53
N ILE A 135 -5.06 -13.16 9.08
CA ILE A 135 -5.58 -14.14 10.06
C ILE A 135 -6.19 -13.43 11.29
N GLN A 136 -5.63 -12.28 11.66
CA GLN A 136 -6.13 -11.44 12.76
C GLN A 136 -7.27 -10.50 12.33
N ASN A 137 -7.83 -10.63 11.12
CA ASN A 137 -8.84 -9.75 10.52
C ASN A 137 -8.37 -8.29 10.35
N ILE A 138 -7.07 -8.07 10.13
CA ILE A 138 -6.53 -6.76 9.77
C ILE A 138 -6.21 -6.77 8.28
N LYS A 139 -7.00 -6.03 7.50
CA LYS A 139 -6.73 -5.82 6.09
C LYS A 139 -5.49 -4.96 5.93
N VAL A 140 -4.53 -5.45 5.15
CA VAL A 140 -3.31 -4.73 4.83
C VAL A 140 -3.05 -4.74 3.33
N GLU A 141 -2.29 -3.76 2.85
CA GLU A 141 -1.82 -3.71 1.48
C GLU A 141 -0.29 -3.78 1.46
N VAL A 142 0.27 -4.82 0.83
CA VAL A 142 1.70 -4.87 0.51
C VAL A 142 1.94 -4.02 -0.72
N LEU A 143 2.63 -2.91 -0.54
CA LEU A 143 2.87 -1.95 -1.61
C LEU A 143 3.92 -2.42 -2.59
N LEU A 144 3.86 -1.86 -3.80
CA LEU A 144 4.96 -1.94 -4.74
C LEU A 144 6.12 -1.08 -4.24
N LYS A 145 7.33 -1.51 -4.56
CA LYS A 145 8.55 -0.75 -4.31
C LYS A 145 8.48 0.62 -4.98
N ILE A 146 8.73 1.66 -4.21
CA ILE A 146 8.84 3.03 -4.71
C ILE A 146 10.33 3.32 -4.91
N ALA A 147 10.75 3.45 -6.18
CA ALA A 147 12.16 3.68 -6.51
C ALA A 147 12.54 5.18 -6.54
N ASN A 148 11.55 6.07 -6.55
CA ASN A 148 11.75 7.51 -6.65
C ASN A 148 11.62 8.17 -5.27
N GLU A 149 12.61 8.99 -4.90
CA GLU A 149 12.67 9.67 -3.60
C GLU A 149 11.50 10.65 -3.40
N GLU A 150 11.18 11.48 -4.39
CA GLU A 150 10.05 12.42 -4.31
C GLU A 150 8.72 11.71 -4.10
N ALA A 151 8.55 10.54 -4.72
CA ALA A 151 7.38 9.69 -4.53
C ALA A 151 7.34 9.09 -3.11
N ILE A 152 8.47 8.64 -2.56
CA ILE A 152 8.56 8.20 -1.15
C ILE A 152 8.19 9.35 -0.22
N ILE A 153 8.78 10.53 -0.41
CA ILE A 153 8.52 11.70 0.45
C ILE A 153 7.05 12.12 0.37
N SER A 154 6.49 12.16 -0.84
CA SER A 154 5.07 12.52 -1.04
C SER A 154 4.15 11.49 -0.40
N PHE A 155 4.49 10.20 -0.51
CA PHE A 155 3.76 9.13 0.15
C PHE A 155 3.81 9.27 1.68
N PHE A 156 5.00 9.50 2.24
CA PHE A 156 5.19 9.67 3.69
C PHE A 156 4.49 10.91 4.26
N LYS A 157 4.40 12.00 3.48
CA LYS A 157 3.64 13.20 3.89
C LYS A 157 2.16 12.89 4.13
N GLY A 158 1.59 12.00 3.33
CA GLY A 158 0.20 11.54 3.44
C GLY A 158 -0.04 10.48 4.52
N THR A 159 0.99 10.10 5.29
CA THR A 159 0.89 9.07 6.33
C THR A 159 0.70 9.69 7.71
N ASP A 160 -0.05 9.02 8.58
CA ASP A 160 -0.32 9.49 9.94
C ASP A 160 0.66 8.87 10.95
N VAL A 161 0.95 7.57 10.85
CA VAL A 161 1.83 6.85 11.80
C VAL A 161 2.77 5.92 11.05
N PHE A 162 3.97 5.76 11.61
CA PHE A 162 4.96 4.81 11.13
C PHE A 162 5.36 3.80 12.21
N VAL A 163 5.50 2.54 11.80
CA VAL A 163 6.21 1.50 12.55
C VAL A 163 7.37 1.04 11.68
N ASN A 164 8.58 1.40 12.09
CA ASN A 164 9.76 1.27 11.25
C ASN A 164 10.81 0.36 11.86
N VAL A 165 11.21 -0.62 11.07
CA VAL A 165 12.38 -1.46 11.35
C VAL A 165 13.60 -0.95 10.58
N ARG A 166 13.39 -0.18 9.51
CA ARG A 166 14.45 0.37 8.66
C ARG A 166 14.82 1.79 9.10
N TYR A 167 16.10 2.01 9.43
CA TYR A 167 16.62 3.31 9.89
C TYR A 167 16.21 4.50 9.01
N HIS A 168 16.36 4.40 7.69
CA HIS A 168 16.06 5.51 6.78
C HIS A 168 14.56 5.85 6.74
N ALA A 169 13.68 4.87 6.93
CA ALA A 169 12.25 5.13 7.06
C ALA A 169 11.97 5.95 8.33
N SER A 170 12.59 5.59 9.47
CA SER A 170 12.50 6.37 10.71
C SER A 170 13.06 7.78 10.56
N LEU A 171 14.21 7.94 9.88
CA LEU A 171 14.80 9.25 9.64
C LEU A 171 13.84 10.16 8.84
N ILE A 172 13.27 9.65 7.75
CA ILE A 172 12.38 10.42 6.88
C ILE A 172 11.08 10.77 7.59
N SER A 173 10.45 9.81 8.28
CA SER A 173 9.19 10.06 8.99
C SER A 173 9.37 11.13 10.08
N LEU A 174 10.46 11.06 10.85
CA LEU A 174 10.77 12.08 11.86
C LEU A 174 11.12 13.44 11.27
N ARG A 175 11.81 13.49 10.13
CA ARG A 175 12.05 14.74 9.39
C ARG A 175 10.76 15.40 8.91
N LEU A 176 9.72 14.60 8.65
CA LEU A 176 8.38 15.06 8.30
C LEU A 176 7.47 15.29 9.52
N ASN A 177 8.03 15.24 10.74
CA ASN A 177 7.32 15.40 12.00
C ASN A 177 6.16 14.41 12.15
N LYS A 178 6.38 13.15 11.73
CA LYS A 178 5.39 12.08 11.80
C LYS A 178 5.63 11.19 13.03
N PRO A 179 4.57 10.86 13.78
CA PRO A 179 4.63 9.87 14.85
C PRO A 179 5.24 8.55 14.37
N THR A 180 6.33 8.11 15.01
CA THR A 180 7.16 6.99 14.55
C THR A 180 7.56 6.07 15.71
N ILE A 181 7.16 4.80 15.63
CA ILE A 181 7.72 3.75 16.49
C ILE A 181 8.85 3.09 15.72
N SER A 182 10.06 3.09 16.26
CA SER A 182 11.20 2.39 15.67
C SER A 182 11.52 1.12 16.44
N ILE A 183 11.50 -0.02 15.76
CA ILE A 183 11.92 -1.28 16.35
C ILE A 183 13.40 -1.50 15.96
N VAL A 184 14.26 -1.70 16.95
CA VAL A 184 15.72 -1.73 16.79
C VAL A 184 16.22 -3.15 17.02
N TRP A 185 16.87 -3.72 16.00
CA TRP A 185 17.48 -5.05 16.11
C TRP A 185 18.90 -4.96 16.67
N ASP A 186 19.19 -5.84 17.63
CA ASP A 186 20.45 -5.83 18.39
C ASP A 186 21.67 -6.27 17.60
N ASP A 187 21.48 -6.98 16.47
CA ASP A 187 22.55 -7.53 15.63
C ASP A 187 23.49 -6.46 15.06
N TYR A 188 23.13 -5.17 15.17
CA TYR A 188 23.89 -4.07 14.59
C TYR A 188 23.98 -2.87 15.55
N PRO A 189 24.99 -2.84 16.44
CA PRO A 189 25.18 -1.77 17.43
C PRO A 189 25.21 -0.35 16.84
N HIS A 190 25.73 -0.21 15.61
CA HIS A 190 25.77 1.08 14.92
C HIS A 190 24.38 1.61 14.51
N TYR A 191 23.40 0.73 14.26
CA TYR A 191 22.01 1.17 14.02
C TYR A 191 21.35 1.65 15.31
N ARG A 192 21.56 0.95 16.43
CA ARG A 192 21.08 1.38 17.75
C ARG A 192 21.59 2.79 18.10
N ASN A 193 22.88 3.07 17.88
CA ASN A 193 23.43 4.41 18.10
C ASN A 193 22.77 5.49 17.25
N LYS A 194 22.49 5.19 15.97
CA LYS A 194 21.81 6.11 15.05
C LYS A 194 20.37 6.38 15.48
N ILE A 195 19.64 5.35 15.86
CA ILE A 195 18.25 5.47 16.34
C ILE A 195 18.19 6.22 17.67
N ASN A 196 19.08 5.93 18.61
CA ASN A 196 19.20 6.66 19.88
C ASN A 196 19.54 8.14 19.68
N TYR A 197 20.34 8.47 18.67
CA TYR A 197 20.57 9.86 18.29
C TYR A 197 19.29 10.55 17.83
N LEU A 198 18.49 9.90 16.97
CA LEU A 198 17.19 10.45 16.52
C LEU A 198 16.21 10.61 17.68
N TYR A 199 16.13 9.63 18.57
CA TYR A 199 15.21 9.67 19.72
C TYR A 199 15.52 10.81 20.68
N ARG A 200 16.81 11.11 20.92
CA ARG A 200 17.19 12.27 21.74
C ARG A 200 16.75 13.61 21.13
N ASP A 201 16.71 13.71 19.81
CA ASP A 201 16.32 14.93 19.08
C ASP A 201 14.80 15.05 18.88
N LYS A 202 14.06 13.93 18.85
CA LYS A 202 12.64 13.86 18.45
C LYS A 202 11.76 13.05 19.39
N LYS A 203 12.06 13.08 20.69
CA LYS A 203 11.40 12.24 21.70
C LYS A 203 9.88 12.39 21.73
N GLU A 204 9.33 13.59 21.45
CA GLU A 204 7.87 13.78 21.46
C GLU A 204 7.13 13.05 20.33
N ASN A 205 7.82 12.67 19.26
CA ASN A 205 7.23 12.04 18.07
C ASN A 205 7.75 10.62 17.82
N MET A 206 8.51 10.07 18.77
CA MET A 206 9.21 8.83 18.59
C MET A 206 9.16 7.95 19.83
N ASP A 207 8.99 6.65 19.63
CA ASP A 207 9.36 5.64 20.62
C ASP A 207 10.26 4.58 20.00
N ILE A 208 11.03 3.91 20.87
CA ILE A 208 11.94 2.83 20.51
C ILE A 208 11.50 1.55 21.20
N ILE A 209 11.44 0.46 20.43
CA ILE A 209 11.28 -0.89 20.94
C ILE A 209 12.54 -1.66 20.57
N ASP A 210 13.25 -2.18 21.56
CA ASP A 210 14.37 -3.07 21.30
C ASP A 210 13.86 -4.47 20.92
N SER A 211 14.54 -5.14 19.98
CA SER A 211 14.05 -6.41 19.41
C SER A 211 13.94 -7.54 20.41
N ASP A 212 14.77 -7.54 21.46
CA ASP A 212 14.72 -8.47 22.59
C ASP A 212 13.45 -8.29 23.44
N LYS A 213 12.86 -7.09 23.42
CA LYS A 213 11.58 -6.77 24.05
C LYS A 213 10.38 -7.00 23.16
N LEU A 214 10.57 -7.37 21.89
CA LEU A 214 9.48 -7.71 20.98
C LEU A 214 8.97 -9.12 21.32
N SER A 215 8.36 -9.26 22.49
CA SER A 215 7.78 -10.48 23.01
C SER A 215 6.47 -10.24 23.76
N LEU A 216 5.58 -11.22 23.75
CA LEU A 216 4.34 -11.17 24.53
C LEU A 216 4.58 -11.10 26.05
N ASN A 217 5.80 -11.38 26.52
CA ASN A 217 6.17 -11.11 27.92
C ASN A 217 6.12 -9.61 28.27
N TYR A 218 6.24 -8.72 27.26
CA TYR A 218 6.13 -7.27 27.40
C TYR A 218 4.82 -6.72 26.80
N HIS A 219 3.80 -7.57 26.69
CA HIS A 219 2.56 -7.27 25.96
C HIS A 219 1.90 -5.94 26.37
N ASP A 220 1.70 -5.70 27.66
CA ASP A 220 1.08 -4.47 28.17
C ASP A 220 1.91 -3.21 27.85
N GLU A 221 3.25 -3.31 27.96
CA GLU A 221 4.17 -2.21 27.63
C GLU A 221 4.09 -1.90 26.13
N LEU A 222 4.16 -2.93 25.29
CA LEU A 222 4.10 -2.78 23.84
C LEU A 222 2.74 -2.22 23.40
N LEU A 223 1.63 -2.73 23.94
CA LEU A 223 0.30 -2.18 23.66
C LEU A 223 0.14 -0.73 24.11
N SER A 224 0.77 -0.35 25.22
CA SER A 224 0.80 1.04 25.67
C SER A 224 1.53 1.93 24.66
N ILE A 225 2.73 1.51 24.23
CA ILE A 225 3.53 2.22 23.22
C ILE A 225 2.74 2.34 21.91
N PHE A 226 2.38 1.22 21.28
CA PHE A 226 1.62 1.24 20.02
C PHE A 226 0.30 2.00 20.16
N GLY A 227 -0.41 1.81 21.25
CA GLY A 227 -1.67 2.48 21.53
C GLY A 227 -1.53 4.00 21.67
N SER A 228 -0.43 4.51 22.23
CA SER A 228 -0.22 5.96 22.36
C SER A 228 -0.13 6.64 20.99
N PHE A 229 0.54 6.03 20.02
CA PHE A 229 0.68 6.55 18.65
C PHE A 229 -0.60 6.38 17.83
N LEU A 230 -1.28 5.24 18.00
CA LEU A 230 -2.50 4.94 17.23
C LEU A 230 -3.76 5.62 17.79
N ARG A 231 -3.74 6.16 19.03
CA ARG A 231 -4.87 6.90 19.62
C ARG A 231 -4.70 8.43 19.61
N ALA A 232 -3.48 8.94 19.48
CA ALA A 232 -3.20 10.38 19.67
C ALA A 232 -3.52 11.28 18.45
N ILE A 233 -4.25 10.77 17.44
CA ILE A 233 -4.42 11.40 16.12
C ILE A 233 -5.88 11.36 15.65
#